data_AF-A0A2J6XUK0-F1
#
_entry.id   AF-A0A2J6XUK0-F1
#
_cell.length_a   1.000
_cell.length_b   1.000
_cell.length_c   1.000
_cell.angle_alpha   90.00
_cell.angle_beta   90.00
_cell.angle_gamma   90.00
#
_symmetry.space_group_name_H-M   'P 1'
#
loop_
_entity.id
_entity.type
_entity.pdbx_description
1 polymer ?
#
loop_
_entity_poly.entity_id
_entity_poly.type
_entity_poly.pdbx_seq_one_letter_code
_entity_poly.pdbx_strand_id
1 'polypeptide(L)'
;MTYLFFFLLFLGILINQLSKKYIFKNIYYSREISKKVLEIGEEFKLITTVENRKFFPVTFFQIEERLPSALDYKFKVRKLKTPDFLYHTISLFLLSYQKVKRIYSAYCNKRGRYIFGDVTLISGDFLGLNVVVKSLRLDQEIVVLPRRLSLEKDIIPYGSYNGNLSVRRWIIEDPTMIIGVREYTGQEPAKTIHWPLSLKHNRLMVKNFDYTVENTSLIILNIETFKPHWRSIDEEKIEKAISCARSCAERFEEENIPYGLMTNSILYGFPAREIFIPPGNSDYHLKNLLEHLGRVSYSISMSFEELIESLNKKHLLFSTYVIITPKILDSYIPYINSLKTELTEVILITFDPQNINHISNNILRYLWRGVYEA
;
A
#
# COMPACT_ATOMS: atom_id res chain seq x y z
N MET A 1 -43.38 -58.18 -8.38
CA MET A 1 -43.27 -56.76 -8.81
C MET A 1 -43.42 -55.79 -7.64
N THR A 2 -44.45 -55.93 -6.80
CA THR A 2 -44.65 -55.10 -5.59
C THR A 2 -43.48 -55.18 -4.59
N TYR A 3 -42.99 -56.38 -4.27
CA TYR A 3 -41.86 -56.56 -3.35
C TYR A 3 -40.55 -55.96 -3.86
N LEU A 4 -40.29 -56.03 -5.18
CA LEU A 4 -39.12 -55.42 -5.81
C LEU A 4 -39.17 -53.89 -5.68
N PHE A 5 -40.36 -53.30 -5.86
CA PHE A 5 -40.57 -51.87 -5.69
C PHE A 5 -40.30 -51.41 -4.25
N PHE A 6 -40.86 -52.10 -3.24
CA PHE A 6 -40.61 -51.77 -1.83
C PHE A 6 -39.15 -51.98 -1.44
N PHE A 7 -38.48 -53.00 -1.98
CA PHE A 7 -37.05 -53.22 -1.77
C PHE A 7 -36.19 -52.09 -2.33
N LEU A 8 -36.46 -51.66 -3.57
CA LEU A 8 -35.75 -50.53 -4.20
C LEU A 8 -36.02 -49.22 -3.46
N LEU A 9 -37.25 -49.00 -2.98
CA LEU A 9 -37.61 -47.84 -2.18
C LEU A 9 -36.83 -47.82 -0.85
N PHE A 10 -36.82 -48.95 -0.13
CA PHE A 10 -36.07 -49.09 1.12
C PHE A 10 -34.56 -48.88 0.91
N LEU A 11 -34.00 -49.48 -0.15
CA LEU A 11 -32.59 -49.33 -0.51
C LEU A 11 -32.26 -47.87 -0.84
N GLY A 12 -33.13 -47.17 -1.58
CA GLY A 12 -32.96 -45.74 -1.89
C GLY A 12 -32.96 -44.87 -0.63
N ILE A 13 -33.88 -45.13 0.31
CA ILE A 13 -33.93 -44.42 1.59
C ILE A 13 -32.65 -44.68 2.41
N LEU A 14 -32.19 -45.93 2.47
CA LEU A 14 -30.97 -46.30 3.18
C LEU A 14 -29.73 -45.61 2.58
N ILE A 15 -29.57 -45.63 1.26
CA ILE A 15 -28.48 -44.94 0.55
C ILE A 15 -28.54 -43.43 0.81
N ASN A 16 -29.73 -42.85 0.84
CA ASN A 16 -29.91 -41.42 1.11
C ASN A 16 -29.48 -41.06 2.55
N GLN A 17 -29.86 -41.87 3.55
CA GLN A 17 -29.44 -41.65 4.94
C GLN A 17 -27.93 -41.81 5.13
N LEU A 18 -27.32 -42.83 4.51
CA LEU A 18 -25.88 -43.05 4.55
C LEU A 18 -25.14 -41.91 3.87
N SER A 19 -25.61 -41.46 2.71
CA SER A 19 -25.07 -40.29 2.01
C SER A 19 -25.10 -39.08 2.92
N LYS A 20 -26.27 -38.74 3.49
CA LYS A 20 -26.44 -37.60 4.42
C LYS A 20 -25.45 -37.65 5.59
N LYS A 21 -25.29 -38.80 6.24
CA LYS A 21 -24.39 -38.98 7.39
C LYS A 21 -22.92 -38.78 7.02
N TYR A 22 -22.52 -39.15 5.81
CA TYR A 22 -21.12 -39.11 5.35
C TYR A 22 -20.84 -38.01 4.32
N ILE A 23 -21.75 -37.05 4.11
CA ILE A 23 -21.63 -35.95 3.15
C ILE A 23 -20.27 -35.26 3.27
N PHE A 24 -19.93 -34.69 4.43
CA PHE A 24 -18.67 -33.95 4.61
C PHE A 24 -17.51 -34.80 5.10
N LYS A 25 -17.70 -36.11 5.28
CA LYS A 25 -16.61 -37.01 5.63
C LYS A 25 -15.64 -37.09 4.46
N ASN A 26 -14.36 -36.84 4.73
CA ASN A 26 -13.27 -36.91 3.77
C ASN A 26 -13.47 -36.02 2.52
N ILE A 27 -14.21 -34.91 2.63
CA ILE A 27 -14.21 -33.84 1.63
C ILE A 27 -13.16 -32.82 2.03
N TYR A 28 -12.25 -32.54 1.10
CA TYR A 28 -11.21 -31.53 1.26
C TYR A 28 -11.48 -30.36 0.33
N TYR A 29 -11.31 -29.16 0.87
CA TYR A 29 -11.38 -27.91 0.14
C TYR A 29 -10.10 -27.13 0.40
N SER A 30 -9.48 -26.60 -0.64
CA SER A 30 -8.38 -25.64 -0.52
C SER A 30 -8.56 -24.48 -1.48
N ARG A 31 -8.10 -23.31 -1.04
CA ARG A 31 -7.96 -22.09 -1.84
C ARG A 31 -6.49 -21.70 -1.84
N GLU A 32 -5.95 -21.46 -3.02
CA GLU A 32 -4.59 -20.98 -3.22
C GLU A 32 -4.62 -19.72 -4.08
N ILE A 33 -3.78 -18.75 -3.73
CA ILE A 33 -3.63 -17.48 -4.44
C ILE A 33 -2.20 -17.44 -4.97
N SER A 34 -2.02 -17.22 -6.27
CA SER A 34 -0.70 -17.29 -6.90
C SER A 34 0.29 -16.23 -6.44
N LYS A 35 -0.20 -15.08 -5.95
CA LYS A 35 0.61 -13.91 -5.55
C LYS A 35 -0.04 -13.22 -4.35
N LYS A 36 0.79 -12.78 -3.40
CA LYS A 36 0.34 -12.05 -2.20
C LYS A 36 0.44 -10.53 -2.33
N VAL A 37 1.37 -10.06 -3.16
CA VAL A 37 1.57 -8.63 -3.44
C VAL A 37 1.42 -8.42 -4.94
N LEU A 38 0.66 -7.40 -5.35
CA LEU A 38 0.29 -7.14 -6.73
C LEU A 38 0.34 -5.65 -7.08
N GLU A 39 0.63 -5.36 -8.33
CA GLU A 39 0.39 -4.06 -8.94
C GLU A 39 -1.11 -3.86 -9.26
N ILE A 40 -1.55 -2.61 -9.34
CA ILE A 40 -2.93 -2.31 -9.77
C ILE A 40 -3.13 -2.77 -11.21
N GLY A 41 -4.19 -3.55 -11.44
CA GLY A 41 -4.50 -4.14 -12.74
C GLY A 41 -3.67 -5.39 -13.08
N GLU A 42 -2.75 -5.81 -12.20
CA GLU A 42 -2.02 -7.06 -12.39
C GLU A 42 -2.93 -8.27 -12.21
N GLU A 43 -2.89 -9.19 -13.17
CA GLU A 43 -3.64 -10.43 -13.10
C GLU A 43 -2.97 -11.45 -12.17
N PHE A 44 -3.79 -12.11 -11.35
CA PHE A 44 -3.38 -13.24 -10.53
C PHE A 44 -4.36 -14.40 -10.67
N LYS A 45 -3.91 -15.59 -10.26
CA LYS A 45 -4.69 -16.83 -10.31
C LYS A 45 -5.23 -17.15 -8.92
N LEU A 46 -6.55 -17.23 -8.82
CA LEU A 46 -7.25 -17.87 -7.72
C LEU A 46 -7.45 -19.35 -8.09
N ILE A 47 -7.02 -20.26 -7.23
CA ILE A 47 -7.10 -21.70 -7.47
C ILE A 47 -7.93 -22.33 -6.37
N THR A 48 -9.10 -22.86 -6.72
CA THR A 48 -9.97 -23.57 -5.79
C THR A 48 -9.93 -25.05 -6.10
N THR A 49 -9.59 -25.87 -5.11
CA THR A 49 -9.51 -27.33 -5.27
C THR A 49 -10.48 -28.00 -4.31
N VAL A 50 -11.33 -28.89 -4.85
CA VAL A 50 -12.26 -29.70 -4.08
C VAL A 50 -11.98 -31.17 -4.36
N GLU A 51 -11.90 -31.98 -3.32
CA GLU A 51 -11.56 -33.40 -3.45
C GLU A 51 -12.50 -34.26 -2.60
N ASN A 52 -13.10 -35.28 -3.22
CA ASN A 52 -13.92 -36.29 -2.54
C ASN A 52 -13.10 -37.54 -2.24
N ARG A 53 -12.50 -37.69 -1.06
CA ARG A 53 -11.70 -38.88 -0.72
C ARG A 53 -12.54 -40.03 -0.14
N LYS A 54 -13.76 -40.23 -0.66
CA LYS A 54 -14.62 -41.35 -0.29
C LYS A 54 -15.28 -41.97 -1.52
N PHE A 55 -15.76 -43.20 -1.31
CA PHE A 55 -16.46 -43.98 -2.32
C PHE A 55 -17.86 -43.43 -2.64
N PHE A 56 -18.55 -42.78 -1.70
CA PHE A 56 -19.87 -42.22 -1.98
C PHE A 56 -19.77 -40.91 -2.76
N PRO A 57 -20.47 -40.77 -3.90
CA PRO A 57 -20.54 -39.51 -4.64
C PRO A 57 -21.35 -38.47 -3.85
N VAL A 58 -21.09 -37.19 -4.14
CA VAL A 58 -21.84 -36.05 -3.61
C VAL A 58 -22.63 -35.46 -4.76
N THR A 59 -23.95 -35.66 -4.72
CA THR A 59 -24.84 -35.25 -5.81
C THR A 59 -25.23 -33.79 -5.78
N PHE A 60 -25.08 -33.12 -4.64
CA PHE A 60 -25.23 -31.68 -4.60
C PHE A 60 -24.16 -31.12 -3.69
N PHE A 61 -23.25 -30.36 -4.29
CA PHE A 61 -22.19 -29.65 -3.59
C PHE A 61 -22.13 -28.23 -4.10
N GLN A 62 -22.36 -27.28 -3.20
CA GLN A 62 -22.27 -25.86 -3.45
C GLN A 62 -21.19 -25.26 -2.56
N ILE A 63 -20.36 -24.42 -3.16
CA ILE A 63 -19.28 -23.70 -2.52
C ILE A 63 -19.66 -22.23 -2.60
N GLU A 64 -19.74 -21.59 -1.46
CA GLU A 64 -19.95 -20.15 -1.37
C GLU A 64 -18.71 -19.52 -0.76
N GLU A 65 -18.02 -18.73 -1.58
CA GLU A 65 -16.78 -18.07 -1.23
C GLU A 65 -17.01 -16.59 -0.94
N ARG A 66 -16.60 -16.11 0.24
CA ARG A 66 -16.56 -14.67 0.54
C ARG A 66 -15.29 -14.04 -0.05
N LEU A 67 -15.42 -13.37 -1.18
CA LEU A 67 -14.32 -12.67 -1.85
C LEU A 67 -14.41 -11.15 -1.61
N PRO A 68 -13.31 -10.40 -1.74
CA PRO A 68 -13.33 -8.93 -1.69
C PRO A 68 -14.19 -8.32 -2.82
N SER A 69 -14.98 -7.27 -2.52
CA SER A 69 -15.84 -6.60 -3.52
C SER A 69 -15.09 -5.84 -4.62
N ALA A 70 -13.83 -5.47 -4.36
CA ALA A 70 -12.94 -4.78 -5.30
C ALA A 70 -12.30 -5.70 -6.35
N LEU A 71 -12.53 -7.02 -6.23
CA LEU A 71 -11.99 -8.00 -7.16
C LEU A 71 -12.81 -8.02 -8.46
N ASP A 72 -12.16 -7.77 -9.58
CA ASP A 72 -12.75 -7.89 -10.90
C ASP A 72 -12.28 -9.18 -11.58
N TYR A 73 -13.25 -9.93 -12.11
CA TYR A 73 -12.99 -11.24 -12.71
C TYR A 73 -14.08 -11.72 -13.67
N LYS A 74 -13.67 -12.51 -14.67
CA LYS A 74 -14.51 -13.05 -15.75
C LYS A 74 -15.04 -14.48 -15.47
N PHE A 75 -15.50 -14.77 -14.25
CA PHE A 75 -16.09 -16.09 -13.95
C PHE A 75 -17.57 -16.09 -14.32
N LYS A 76 -18.02 -17.17 -14.98
CA LYS A 76 -19.42 -17.42 -15.29
C LYS A 76 -20.13 -18.06 -14.09
N VAL A 77 -20.50 -17.25 -13.11
CA VAL A 77 -21.04 -17.68 -11.80
C VAL A 77 -22.01 -16.65 -11.26
N ARG A 78 -22.90 -17.08 -10.36
CA ARG A 78 -23.82 -16.19 -9.67
C ARG A 78 -23.02 -15.29 -8.72
N LYS A 79 -23.19 -13.98 -8.87
CA LYS A 79 -22.54 -12.96 -8.07
C LYS A 79 -23.60 -12.28 -7.19
N LEU A 80 -23.36 -12.21 -5.90
CA LEU A 80 -24.07 -11.29 -5.01
C LEU A 80 -23.04 -10.32 -4.44
N LYS A 81 -23.16 -9.04 -4.81
CA LYS A 81 -22.23 -7.99 -4.40
C LYS A 81 -22.83 -7.22 -3.23
N THR A 82 -22.15 -7.25 -2.09
CA THR A 82 -22.35 -6.30 -0.99
C THR A 82 -21.29 -5.19 -1.10
N PRO A 83 -21.37 -4.10 -0.31
CA PRO A 83 -20.36 -3.04 -0.34
C PRO A 83 -18.93 -3.57 -0.15
N ASP A 84 -18.74 -4.49 0.80
CA ASP A 84 -17.41 -4.95 1.22
C ASP A 84 -17.01 -6.30 0.60
N PHE A 85 -17.99 -7.15 0.31
CA PHE A 85 -17.74 -8.52 -0.13
C PHE A 85 -18.54 -8.89 -1.38
N LEU A 86 -18.06 -9.92 -2.05
CA LEU A 86 -18.72 -10.53 -3.20
C LEU A 86 -18.80 -12.02 -2.94
N TYR A 87 -20.02 -12.53 -2.87
CA TYR A 87 -20.27 -13.95 -2.70
C TYR A 87 -20.18 -14.64 -4.05
N HIS A 88 -19.20 -15.52 -4.15
CA HIS A 88 -18.94 -16.33 -5.32
C HIS A 88 -19.48 -17.74 -5.08
N THR A 89 -20.57 -18.07 -5.75
CA THR A 89 -21.25 -19.36 -5.58
C THR A 89 -20.98 -20.30 -6.75
N ILE A 90 -20.51 -21.50 -6.45
CA ILE A 90 -20.25 -22.57 -7.42
C ILE A 90 -21.05 -23.80 -7.01
N SER A 91 -21.82 -24.38 -7.94
CA SER A 91 -22.51 -25.65 -7.73
C SER A 91 -21.90 -26.73 -8.61
N LEU A 92 -21.70 -27.92 -8.07
CA LEU A 92 -21.15 -29.07 -8.78
C LEU A 92 -21.60 -30.41 -8.17
N PHE A 93 -21.47 -31.45 -8.98
CA PHE A 93 -21.51 -32.85 -8.59
C PHE A 93 -20.07 -33.33 -8.38
N LEU A 94 -19.82 -34.12 -7.35
CA LEU A 94 -18.48 -34.61 -7.00
C LEU A 94 -18.51 -36.14 -6.92
N LEU A 95 -17.97 -36.81 -7.93
CA LEU A 95 -17.93 -38.27 -8.01
C LEU A 95 -17.00 -38.86 -6.94
N SER A 96 -17.07 -40.17 -6.78
CA SER A 96 -16.21 -40.97 -5.90
C SER A 96 -14.73 -40.73 -6.26
N TYR A 97 -13.90 -40.41 -5.26
CA TYR A 97 -12.46 -40.17 -5.45
C TYR A 97 -12.11 -39.05 -6.46
N GLN A 98 -13.07 -38.19 -6.81
CA GLN A 98 -12.86 -37.12 -7.78
C GLN A 98 -12.20 -35.90 -7.14
N LYS A 99 -11.22 -35.34 -7.85
CA LYS A 99 -10.61 -34.05 -7.57
C LYS A 99 -10.98 -33.05 -8.66
N VAL A 100 -11.60 -31.94 -8.28
CA VAL A 100 -11.97 -30.84 -9.17
C VAL A 100 -11.12 -29.63 -8.82
N LYS A 101 -10.28 -29.20 -9.76
CA LYS A 101 -9.47 -27.99 -9.66
C LYS A 101 -10.03 -26.93 -10.61
N ARG A 102 -10.35 -25.75 -10.10
CA ARG A 102 -10.74 -24.60 -10.90
C ARG A 102 -9.72 -23.49 -10.75
N ILE A 103 -9.38 -22.86 -11.87
CA ILE A 103 -8.40 -21.79 -11.96
C ILE A 103 -9.10 -20.58 -12.55
N TYR A 104 -8.87 -19.44 -11.92
CA TYR A 104 -9.66 -18.25 -12.04
C TYR A 104 -8.71 -17.05 -12.15
N SER A 105 -8.67 -16.38 -13.31
CA SER A 105 -7.91 -15.14 -13.46
C SER A 105 -8.71 -13.96 -12.91
N ALA A 106 -8.11 -13.20 -12.00
CA ALA A 106 -8.71 -12.01 -11.39
C ALA A 106 -7.66 -10.90 -11.26
N TYR A 107 -8.13 -9.66 -11.09
CA TYR A 107 -7.29 -8.50 -10.86
C TYR A 107 -8.00 -7.50 -9.95
N CYS A 108 -7.24 -6.57 -9.37
CA CYS A 108 -7.76 -5.51 -8.53
C CYS A 108 -7.48 -4.15 -9.17
N ASN A 109 -8.51 -3.30 -9.24
CA ASN A 109 -8.41 -1.97 -9.87
C ASN A 109 -8.03 -0.84 -8.89
N LYS A 110 -8.09 -1.11 -7.59
CA LYS A 110 -7.79 -0.14 -6.53
C LYS A 110 -6.71 -0.69 -5.60
N ARG A 111 -5.88 0.20 -5.07
CA ARG A 111 -4.92 -0.08 -4.00
C ARG A 111 -5.65 -0.58 -2.75
N GLY A 112 -4.98 -1.41 -1.96
CA GLY A 112 -5.47 -1.77 -0.63
C GLY A 112 -5.14 -3.19 -0.24
N ARG A 113 -5.47 -3.51 1.01
CA ARG A 113 -5.42 -4.88 1.53
C ARG A 113 -6.78 -5.55 1.36
N TYR A 114 -6.79 -6.71 0.72
CA TYR A 114 -7.98 -7.47 0.41
C TYR A 114 -7.96 -8.83 1.09
N ILE A 115 -8.96 -9.10 1.92
CA ILE A 115 -9.09 -10.34 2.69
C ILE A 115 -10.03 -11.30 1.97
N PHE A 116 -9.51 -12.47 1.65
CA PHE A 116 -10.27 -13.62 1.18
C PHE A 116 -10.82 -14.32 2.42
N GLY A 117 -12.12 -14.24 2.59
CA GLY A 117 -12.79 -14.69 3.80
C GLY A 117 -13.20 -16.16 3.75
N ASP A 118 -14.12 -16.48 4.67
CA ASP A 118 -14.63 -17.81 4.90
C ASP A 118 -15.25 -18.45 3.65
N VAL A 119 -15.22 -19.77 3.63
CA VAL A 119 -15.85 -20.60 2.61
C VAL A 119 -16.94 -21.44 3.25
N THR A 120 -18.15 -21.30 2.75
CA THR A 120 -19.29 -22.09 3.18
C THR A 120 -19.51 -23.21 2.19
N LEU A 121 -19.36 -24.45 2.65
CA LEU A 121 -19.66 -25.65 1.90
C LEU A 121 -21.10 -26.07 2.22
N ILE A 122 -21.91 -26.17 1.20
CA ILE A 122 -23.34 -26.50 1.28
C ILE A 122 -23.54 -27.80 0.50
N SER A 123 -24.15 -28.79 1.12
CA SER A 123 -24.42 -30.06 0.45
C SER A 123 -25.77 -30.60 0.88
N GLY A 124 -26.40 -31.34 0.00
CA GLY A 124 -27.76 -31.84 0.16
C GLY A 124 -27.84 -33.34 0.06
N ASP A 125 -28.97 -33.86 0.48
CA ASP A 125 -29.35 -35.24 0.21
C ASP A 125 -29.74 -35.42 -1.27
N PHE A 126 -29.93 -36.67 -1.73
CA PHE A 126 -30.19 -36.95 -3.16
C PHE A 126 -31.48 -36.30 -3.68
N LEU A 127 -32.44 -36.01 -2.79
CA LEU A 127 -33.74 -35.43 -3.11
C LEU A 127 -33.77 -33.91 -2.90
N GLY A 128 -32.70 -33.30 -2.39
CA GLY A 128 -32.64 -31.87 -2.06
C GLY A 128 -33.54 -31.43 -0.90
N LEU A 129 -34.06 -32.36 -0.11
CA LEU A 129 -34.97 -32.09 1.01
C LEU A 129 -34.24 -31.58 2.25
N ASN A 130 -32.98 -31.98 2.41
CA ASN A 130 -32.14 -31.57 3.53
C ASN A 130 -30.87 -30.90 3.03
N VAL A 131 -30.48 -29.84 3.71
CA VAL A 131 -29.21 -29.14 3.48
C VAL A 131 -28.35 -29.25 4.73
N VAL A 132 -27.09 -29.60 4.53
CA VAL A 132 -26.05 -29.59 5.56
C VAL A 132 -25.02 -28.54 5.17
N VAL A 133 -24.64 -27.70 6.13
CA VAL A 133 -23.71 -26.59 5.92
C VAL A 133 -22.47 -26.80 6.77
N LYS A 134 -21.30 -26.56 6.19
CA LYS A 134 -20.00 -26.56 6.88
C LYS A 134 -19.23 -25.30 6.50
N SER A 135 -18.91 -24.46 7.48
CA SER A 135 -18.07 -23.29 7.28
C SER A 135 -16.59 -23.64 7.49
N LEU A 136 -15.73 -23.10 6.63
CA LEU A 136 -14.27 -23.22 6.70
C LEU A 136 -13.67 -21.82 6.77
N ARG A 137 -12.86 -21.57 7.79
CA ARG A 137 -12.11 -20.32 7.91
C ARG A 137 -10.79 -20.44 7.14
N LEU A 138 -10.66 -19.64 6.09
CA LEU A 138 -9.50 -19.62 5.18
C LEU A 138 -9.06 -18.19 4.98
N ASP A 139 -8.48 -17.60 6.03
CA ASP A 139 -8.02 -16.22 6.03
C ASP A 139 -6.74 -16.10 5.17
N GLN A 140 -6.92 -15.67 3.94
CA GLN A 140 -5.82 -15.32 3.02
C GLN A 140 -5.95 -13.85 2.65
N GLU A 141 -4.83 -13.22 2.30
CA GLU A 141 -4.82 -11.81 1.94
C GLU A 141 -3.95 -11.53 0.73
N ILE A 142 -4.31 -10.46 0.04
CA ILE A 142 -3.51 -9.84 -1.01
C ILE A 142 -3.35 -8.36 -0.68
N VAL A 143 -2.17 -7.82 -0.92
CA VAL A 143 -1.89 -6.38 -0.85
C VAL A 143 -1.67 -5.86 -2.27
N VAL A 144 -2.43 -4.84 -2.65
CA VAL A 144 -2.30 -4.17 -3.95
C VAL A 144 -1.59 -2.85 -3.74
N LEU A 145 -0.46 -2.68 -4.42
CA LEU A 145 0.44 -1.53 -4.30
C LEU A 145 -0.19 -0.25 -4.88
N PRO A 146 0.13 0.95 -4.36
CA PRO A 146 -0.32 2.22 -4.95
C PRO A 146 0.18 2.39 -6.37
N ARG A 147 -0.47 3.18 -7.22
CA ARG A 147 0.09 3.48 -8.55
C ARG A 147 1.36 4.33 -8.43
N ARG A 148 2.29 4.16 -9.39
CA ARG A 148 3.41 5.09 -9.56
C ARG A 148 2.89 6.38 -10.20
N LEU A 149 3.22 7.52 -9.60
CA LEU A 149 3.00 8.87 -10.13
C LEU A 149 4.28 9.38 -10.83
N SER A 150 4.17 10.18 -11.89
CA SER A 150 5.35 10.70 -12.59
C SER A 150 5.79 12.01 -11.96
N LEU A 151 6.80 11.98 -11.08
CA LEU A 151 7.27 13.18 -10.36
C LEU A 151 7.63 14.32 -11.32
N GLU A 152 8.26 14.03 -12.46
CA GLU A 152 8.67 15.04 -13.44
C GLU A 152 7.50 15.72 -14.17
N LYS A 153 6.41 14.98 -14.40
CA LYS A 153 5.26 15.47 -15.19
C LYS A 153 4.17 16.05 -14.31
N ASP A 154 3.94 15.42 -13.16
CA ASP A 154 2.78 15.62 -12.31
C ASP A 154 3.07 16.57 -11.14
N ILE A 155 4.34 16.80 -10.77
CA ILE A 155 4.73 17.65 -9.63
C ILE A 155 5.51 18.86 -10.14
N ILE A 156 5.06 20.07 -9.77
CA ILE A 156 5.64 21.35 -10.20
C ILE A 156 6.10 22.18 -8.98
N PRO A 157 7.22 22.92 -9.07
CA PRO A 157 7.67 23.79 -7.98
C PRO A 157 6.73 24.99 -7.82
N TYR A 158 6.35 25.30 -6.57
CA TYR A 158 5.55 26.45 -6.23
C TYR A 158 6.39 27.74 -6.18
N GLY A 159 5.91 28.82 -6.81
CA GLY A 159 6.57 30.14 -6.77
C GLY A 159 7.67 30.35 -7.83
N SER A 160 7.86 29.41 -8.77
CA SER A 160 8.81 29.55 -9.88
C SER A 160 8.19 30.30 -11.06
N TYR A 161 8.01 31.62 -10.95
CA TYR A 161 7.57 32.49 -12.07
C TYR A 161 8.70 32.88 -13.03
N ASN A 162 9.97 32.64 -12.66
CA ASN A 162 11.13 32.97 -13.48
C ASN A 162 11.80 31.70 -14.02
N GLY A 163 11.44 31.35 -15.26
CA GLY A 163 12.21 30.60 -16.26
C GLY A 163 13.15 29.46 -15.83
N ASN A 164 12.86 28.25 -16.32
CA ASN A 164 13.80 27.13 -16.48
C ASN A 164 14.60 26.71 -15.23
N LEU A 165 13.91 26.26 -14.19
CA LEU A 165 14.50 25.27 -13.28
C LEU A 165 14.04 23.89 -13.73
N SER A 166 14.94 23.21 -14.47
CA SER A 166 14.88 21.78 -14.71
C SER A 166 14.61 21.08 -13.38
N VAL A 167 13.77 20.04 -13.40
CA VAL A 167 13.35 19.17 -12.28
C VAL A 167 14.52 18.37 -11.68
N ARG A 168 15.76 18.89 -11.75
CA ARG A 168 17.01 18.27 -11.33
C ARG A 168 17.44 18.62 -9.90
N ARG A 169 16.65 19.38 -9.13
CA ARG A 169 16.93 19.70 -7.72
C ARG A 169 16.37 18.69 -6.70
N TRP A 170 16.23 17.42 -7.09
CA TRP A 170 16.00 16.32 -6.12
C TRP A 170 17.31 15.77 -5.56
N ILE A 171 18.44 16.05 -6.24
CA ILE A 171 19.77 15.83 -5.68
C ILE A 171 20.04 17.00 -4.74
N ILE A 172 19.78 16.75 -3.47
CA ILE A 172 20.10 17.67 -2.38
C ILE A 172 21.63 17.71 -2.28
N GLU A 173 22.21 18.90 -2.46
CA GLU A 173 23.62 19.12 -2.16
C GLU A 173 23.78 18.89 -0.65
N ASP A 174 24.61 17.93 -0.23
CA ASP A 174 24.88 17.65 1.18
C ASP A 174 25.11 18.96 1.95
N PRO A 175 24.34 19.26 3.02
CA PRO A 175 24.60 20.43 3.84
C PRO A 175 25.95 20.25 4.52
N THR A 176 26.95 20.90 3.92
CA THR A 176 28.35 20.68 4.22
C THR A 176 28.75 21.21 5.59
N MET A 177 29.26 20.36 6.48
CA MET A 177 30.08 20.82 7.60
C MET A 177 31.47 21.20 7.05
N ILE A 178 31.92 22.44 7.30
CA ILE A 178 33.28 22.87 6.92
C ILE A 178 34.24 22.25 7.94
N ILE A 179 34.92 21.17 7.57
CA ILE A 179 35.91 20.52 8.44
C ILE A 179 37.29 21.18 8.34
N GLY A 180 37.53 21.88 7.23
CA GLY A 180 38.74 22.66 7.08
C GLY A 180 38.74 23.49 5.82
N VAL A 181 39.93 23.97 5.46
CA VAL A 181 40.19 24.65 4.20
C VAL A 181 41.36 23.95 3.51
N ARG A 182 41.29 23.85 2.19
CA ARG A 182 42.41 23.37 1.36
C ARG A 182 42.67 24.35 0.23
N GLU A 183 43.82 24.21 -0.42
CA GLU A 183 44.18 25.05 -1.56
C GLU A 183 43.29 24.76 -2.77
N TYR A 184 42.89 25.82 -3.46
CA TYR A 184 42.04 25.76 -4.65
C TYR A 184 42.81 25.15 -5.83
N THR A 185 42.26 24.12 -6.45
CA THR A 185 42.94 23.41 -7.56
C THR A 185 42.50 23.90 -8.94
N GLY A 186 41.52 24.81 -8.99
CA GLY A 186 40.94 25.30 -10.23
C GLY A 186 39.81 24.43 -10.79
N GLN A 187 39.55 23.27 -10.17
CA GLN A 187 38.47 22.37 -10.57
C GLN A 187 37.16 22.65 -9.81
N GLU A 188 37.25 23.33 -8.66
CA GLU A 188 36.09 23.60 -7.82
C GLU A 188 35.33 24.87 -8.26
N PRO A 189 34.01 24.95 -8.03
CA PRO A 189 33.22 26.15 -8.34
C PRO A 189 33.67 27.36 -7.51
N ALA A 190 33.71 28.56 -8.11
CA ALA A 190 34.12 29.79 -7.41
C ALA A 190 33.30 30.10 -6.13
N LYS A 191 32.06 29.59 -6.02
CA LYS A 191 31.20 29.73 -4.82
C LYS A 191 31.79 29.10 -3.55
N THR A 192 32.75 28.18 -3.67
CA THR A 192 33.32 27.44 -2.54
C THR A 192 34.58 28.11 -1.95
N ILE A 193 35.02 29.25 -2.52
CA ILE A 193 36.20 30.00 -2.06
C ILE A 193 35.92 30.66 -0.71
N HIS A 194 36.81 30.41 0.26
CA HIS A 194 36.79 31.06 1.55
C HIS A 194 37.63 32.35 1.52
N TRP A 195 37.00 33.46 1.11
CA TRP A 195 37.68 34.75 0.92
C TRP A 195 38.52 35.22 2.12
N PRO A 196 38.03 35.18 3.38
CA PRO A 196 38.82 35.62 4.53
C PRO A 196 40.15 34.86 4.73
N LEU A 197 40.15 33.55 4.57
CA LEU A 197 41.38 32.75 4.68
C LEU A 197 42.27 32.88 3.44
N SER A 198 41.67 33.09 2.27
CA SER A 198 42.44 33.31 1.04
C SER A 198 43.27 34.60 1.12
N LEU A 199 42.67 35.67 1.68
CA LEU A 199 43.37 36.93 1.95
C LEU A 199 44.50 36.77 2.98
N LYS A 200 44.29 35.95 4.02
CA LYS A 200 45.29 35.72 5.08
C LYS A 200 46.48 34.88 4.61
N HIS A 201 46.27 33.93 3.70
CA HIS A 201 47.30 32.99 3.24
C HIS A 201 47.89 33.36 1.87
N ASN A 202 47.42 34.45 1.25
CA ASN A 202 47.83 34.94 -0.08
C ASN A 202 47.77 33.87 -1.19
N ARG A 203 46.81 32.95 -1.08
CA ARG A 203 46.48 31.91 -2.06
C ARG A 203 45.00 31.59 -1.95
N LEU A 204 44.37 31.14 -3.04
CA LEU A 204 42.95 30.80 -3.03
C LEU A 204 42.73 29.53 -2.20
N MET A 205 41.92 29.67 -1.15
CA MET A 205 41.54 28.59 -0.25
C MET A 205 40.07 28.25 -0.48
N VAL A 206 39.75 26.97 -0.66
CA VAL A 206 38.38 26.47 -0.72
C VAL A 206 37.99 25.79 0.58
N LYS A 207 36.71 25.93 0.93
CA LYS A 207 36.10 25.18 2.04
C LYS A 207 36.18 23.68 1.71
N ASN A 208 36.80 22.90 2.59
CA ASN A 208 36.82 21.45 2.49
C ASN A 208 35.64 20.91 3.29
N PHE A 209 34.76 20.21 2.60
CA PHE A 209 33.52 19.67 3.14
C PHE A 209 33.75 18.21 3.51
N ASP A 210 33.23 17.78 4.66
CA ASP A 210 33.28 16.37 5.07
C ASP A 210 31.92 15.67 4.95
N TYR A 211 32.06 14.37 4.70
CA TYR A 211 31.09 13.29 4.54
C TYR A 211 30.21 12.92 5.74
N THR A 212 30.06 13.76 6.77
CA THR A 212 29.77 13.23 8.13
C THR A 212 28.29 13.05 8.51
N VAL A 213 27.33 13.48 7.68
CA VAL A 213 25.91 13.12 7.87
C VAL A 213 25.55 12.10 6.80
N GLU A 214 25.21 10.87 7.19
CA GLU A 214 24.61 9.92 6.26
C GLU A 214 23.39 10.59 5.62
N ASN A 215 23.42 10.80 4.30
CA ASN A 215 22.36 11.46 3.55
C ASN A 215 21.08 10.60 3.61
N THR A 216 20.33 10.75 4.70
CA THR A 216 19.18 9.93 5.06
C THR A 216 17.91 10.75 4.90
N SER A 217 16.97 10.21 4.14
CA SER A 217 15.69 10.85 3.86
C SER A 217 14.55 10.22 4.67
N LEU A 218 13.58 11.01 5.10
CA LEU A 218 12.35 10.51 5.69
C LEU A 218 11.15 11.00 4.88
N ILE A 219 10.38 10.06 4.35
CA ILE A 219 9.07 10.35 3.75
C ILE A 219 8.05 10.43 4.88
N ILE A 220 7.44 11.60 5.05
CA ILE A 220 6.34 11.82 6.01
C ILE A 220 5.04 11.90 5.21
N LEU A 221 4.28 10.80 5.20
CA LEU A 221 2.99 10.70 4.52
C LEU A 221 1.85 11.05 5.48
N ASN A 222 1.30 12.24 5.30
CA ASN A 222 0.06 12.65 5.96
C ASN A 222 -1.15 12.26 5.08
N ILE A 223 -2.18 11.64 5.65
CA ILE A 223 -3.45 11.35 4.96
C ILE A 223 -4.64 12.20 5.46
N GLU A 224 -4.40 13.09 6.42
CA GLU A 224 -5.44 13.95 6.98
C GLU A 224 -5.83 15.06 5.99
N THR A 225 -7.15 15.26 5.82
CA THR A 225 -7.72 16.18 4.83
C THR A 225 -8.64 17.25 5.45
N PHE A 226 -9.11 17.04 6.67
CA PHE A 226 -10.02 17.95 7.36
C PHE A 226 -9.86 17.83 8.89
N LYS A 227 -10.28 18.86 9.64
CA LYS A 227 -10.35 18.81 11.10
C LYS A 227 -11.77 19.02 11.63
N PRO A 228 -12.27 18.16 12.54
CA PRO A 228 -11.63 16.95 13.05
C PRO A 228 -11.53 15.85 11.97
N HIS A 229 -10.52 15.00 12.07
CA HIS A 229 -10.09 14.06 11.01
C HIS A 229 -11.14 13.02 10.59
N TRP A 230 -12.13 12.71 11.46
CA TRP A 230 -13.22 11.78 11.14
C TRP A 230 -14.39 12.41 10.38
N ARG A 231 -14.40 13.73 10.17
CA ARG A 231 -15.58 14.44 9.63
C ARG A 231 -15.73 14.32 8.12
N SER A 232 -14.64 14.33 7.38
CA SER A 232 -14.64 14.29 5.92
C SER A 232 -13.33 13.71 5.43
N ILE A 233 -13.38 12.95 4.34
CA ILE A 233 -12.22 12.31 3.71
C ILE A 233 -12.24 12.65 2.23
N ASP A 234 -11.12 13.19 1.74
CA ASP A 234 -10.88 13.42 0.30
C ASP A 234 -10.05 12.25 -0.25
N GLU A 235 -10.74 11.15 -0.60
CA GLU A 235 -10.11 9.90 -1.04
C GLU A 235 -9.19 10.11 -2.24
N GLU A 236 -9.58 10.96 -3.19
CA GLU A 236 -8.81 11.20 -4.41
C GLU A 236 -7.45 11.83 -4.11
N LYS A 237 -7.41 12.87 -3.25
CA LYS A 237 -6.14 13.50 -2.86
C LYS A 237 -5.29 12.58 -1.98
N ILE A 238 -5.90 11.76 -1.14
CA ILE A 238 -5.17 10.75 -0.35
C ILE A 238 -4.49 9.73 -1.27
N GLU A 239 -5.20 9.17 -2.24
CA GLU A 239 -4.61 8.20 -3.17
C GLU A 239 -3.48 8.80 -4.02
N LYS A 240 -3.59 10.09 -4.40
CA LYS A 240 -2.49 10.82 -5.06
C LYS A 240 -1.27 11.01 -4.14
N ALA A 241 -1.49 11.35 -2.86
CA ALA A 241 -0.42 11.46 -1.87
C ALA A 241 0.31 10.13 -1.66
N ILE A 242 -0.42 9.02 -1.54
CA ILE A 242 0.17 7.68 -1.41
C ILE A 242 0.95 7.29 -2.69
N SER A 243 0.39 7.59 -3.87
CA SER A 243 1.05 7.36 -5.15
C SER A 243 2.34 8.17 -5.30
N CYS A 244 2.35 9.41 -4.82
CA CYS A 244 3.56 10.24 -4.77
C CYS A 244 4.60 9.70 -3.78
N ALA A 245 4.17 9.20 -2.61
CA ALA A 245 5.08 8.58 -1.65
C ALA A 245 5.78 7.35 -2.24
N ARG A 246 5.06 6.52 -3.01
CA ARG A 246 5.66 5.44 -3.80
C ARG A 246 6.73 5.96 -4.75
N SER A 247 6.41 6.98 -5.55
CA SER A 247 7.37 7.51 -6.52
C SER A 247 8.60 8.13 -5.87
N CYS A 248 8.45 8.79 -4.72
CA CYS A 248 9.58 9.29 -3.94
C CYS A 248 10.45 8.14 -3.42
N ALA A 249 9.85 7.07 -2.89
CA ALA A 249 10.59 5.89 -2.43
C ALA A 249 11.36 5.21 -3.57
N GLU A 250 10.72 4.98 -4.71
CA GLU A 250 11.39 4.42 -5.90
C GLU A 250 12.52 5.34 -6.38
N ARG A 251 12.35 6.66 -6.31
CA ARG A 251 13.39 7.62 -6.68
C ARG A 251 14.58 7.58 -5.73
N PHE A 252 14.35 7.50 -4.43
CA PHE A 252 15.43 7.36 -3.45
C PHE A 252 16.20 6.05 -3.60
N GLU A 253 15.51 4.96 -3.93
CA GLU A 253 16.16 3.69 -4.28
C GLU A 253 17.02 3.84 -5.56
N GLU A 254 16.50 4.46 -6.62
CA GLU A 254 17.24 4.73 -7.87
C GLU A 254 18.51 5.58 -7.62
N GLU A 255 18.46 6.51 -6.67
CA GLU A 255 19.57 7.40 -6.31
C GLU A 255 20.48 6.84 -5.20
N ASN A 256 20.20 5.63 -4.67
CA ASN A 256 20.91 5.01 -3.54
C ASN A 256 20.95 5.88 -2.26
N ILE A 257 19.90 6.66 -2.02
CA ILE A 257 19.76 7.49 -0.81
C ILE A 257 18.98 6.65 0.22
N PRO A 258 19.51 6.34 1.41
CA PRO A 258 18.74 5.64 2.43
C PRO A 258 17.48 6.41 2.84
N TYR A 259 16.31 5.76 2.83
CA TYR A 259 15.03 6.41 3.09
C TYR A 259 14.14 5.63 4.06
N GLY A 260 13.42 6.35 4.91
CA GLY A 260 12.38 5.81 5.79
C GLY A 260 10.98 6.29 5.41
N LEU A 261 9.96 5.74 6.06
CA LEU A 261 8.57 6.18 5.94
C LEU A 261 7.97 6.42 7.33
N MET A 262 7.27 7.53 7.50
CA MET A 262 6.44 7.80 8.65
C MET A 262 5.04 8.22 8.18
N THR A 263 3.98 7.67 8.78
CA THR A 263 2.60 8.00 8.39
C THR A 263 1.67 8.09 9.58
N ASN A 264 0.65 8.95 9.48
CA ASN A 264 -0.44 9.03 10.45
C ASN A 264 -1.65 8.14 10.11
N SER A 265 -1.53 7.29 9.09
CA SER A 265 -2.56 6.31 8.76
C SER A 265 -2.49 5.09 9.68
N ILE A 266 -3.65 4.47 9.93
CA ILE A 266 -3.71 3.08 10.37
C ILE A 266 -3.26 2.19 9.21
N LEU A 267 -2.32 1.28 9.44
CA LEU A 267 -1.88 0.28 8.46
C LEU A 267 -2.63 -1.04 8.70
N TYR A 268 -3.40 -1.50 7.71
CA TYR A 268 -4.17 -2.73 7.88
C TYR A 268 -3.28 -3.97 7.97
N GLY A 269 -3.56 -4.81 8.96
CA GLY A 269 -2.80 -6.04 9.24
C GLY A 269 -1.57 -5.84 10.12
N PHE A 270 -1.30 -4.60 10.53
CA PHE A 270 -0.26 -4.24 11.49
C PHE A 270 -0.87 -3.70 12.79
N PRO A 271 -0.12 -3.70 13.91
CA PRO A 271 -0.55 -3.03 15.14
C PRO A 271 -0.80 -1.53 14.90
N ALA A 272 -1.80 -0.96 15.57
CA ALA A 272 -2.21 0.44 15.39
C ALA A 272 -1.12 1.51 15.65
N ARG A 273 0.02 1.11 16.24
CA ARG A 273 1.16 1.99 16.55
C ARG A 273 2.32 1.88 15.54
N GLU A 274 2.19 1.04 14.52
CA GLU A 274 3.20 0.91 13.48
C GLU A 274 3.08 2.09 12.50
N ILE A 275 3.77 3.18 12.85
CA ILE A 275 3.72 4.47 12.14
C ILE A 275 5.05 4.86 11.51
N PHE A 276 6.13 4.10 11.75
CA PHE A 276 7.49 4.45 11.36
C PHE A 276 8.26 3.23 10.86
N ILE A 277 8.82 3.35 9.66
CA ILE A 277 9.77 2.41 9.04
C ILE A 277 11.14 3.11 9.05
N PRO A 278 12.17 2.52 9.67
CA PRO A 278 13.50 3.12 9.71
C PRO A 278 14.13 3.21 8.31
N PRO A 279 15.13 4.09 8.11
CA PRO A 279 15.87 4.14 6.85
C PRO A 279 16.49 2.81 6.48
N GLY A 280 16.39 2.49 5.19
CA GLY A 280 17.06 1.38 4.56
C GLY A 280 17.36 1.74 3.11
N ASN A 281 18.24 0.96 2.50
CA ASN A 281 18.61 1.09 1.10
C ASN A 281 18.85 -0.31 0.53
N SER A 282 17.77 -0.96 0.07
CA SER A 282 17.83 -2.29 -0.54
C SER A 282 16.51 -2.61 -1.24
N ASP A 283 16.57 -3.46 -2.27
CA ASP A 283 15.38 -3.98 -2.94
C ASP A 283 14.34 -4.58 -1.98
N TYR A 284 14.80 -5.22 -0.89
CA TYR A 284 13.91 -5.77 0.13
C TYR A 284 13.21 -4.66 0.90
N HIS A 285 13.94 -3.61 1.25
CA HIS A 285 13.40 -2.42 1.92
C HIS A 285 12.36 -1.71 1.05
N LEU A 286 12.63 -1.51 -0.24
CA LEU A 286 11.67 -0.94 -1.18
C LEU A 286 10.39 -1.79 -1.21
N LYS A 287 10.50 -3.11 -1.41
CA LYS A 287 9.34 -4.02 -1.44
C LYS A 287 8.53 -3.96 -0.15
N ASN A 288 9.20 -3.94 1.00
CA ASN A 288 8.56 -3.82 2.30
C ASN A 288 7.81 -2.49 2.44
N LEU A 289 8.43 -1.37 2.09
CA LEU A 289 7.82 -0.05 2.17
C LEU A 289 6.63 0.10 1.21
N LEU A 290 6.75 -0.44 -0.02
CA LEU A 290 5.64 -0.48 -0.97
C LEU A 290 4.45 -1.31 -0.43
N GLU A 291 4.71 -2.45 0.23
CA GLU A 291 3.64 -3.22 0.88
C GLU A 291 2.97 -2.41 1.99
N HIS A 292 3.73 -1.65 2.79
CA HIS A 292 3.18 -0.75 3.81
C HIS A 292 2.28 0.32 3.18
N LEU A 293 2.71 0.94 2.07
CA LEU A 293 1.88 1.88 1.32
C LEU A 293 0.61 1.22 0.74
N GLY A 294 0.68 -0.06 0.33
CA GLY A 294 -0.47 -0.85 -0.06
C GLY A 294 -1.46 -1.13 1.08
N ARG A 295 -1.00 -1.08 2.34
CA ARG A 295 -1.79 -1.31 3.56
C ARG A 295 -2.30 -0.03 4.22
N VAL A 296 -1.85 1.15 3.79
CA VAL A 296 -2.36 2.45 4.25
C VAL A 296 -3.89 2.49 4.09
N SER A 297 -4.60 2.76 5.18
CA SER A 297 -6.06 2.93 5.17
C SER A 297 -6.42 4.41 4.96
N TYR A 298 -7.72 4.71 4.87
CA TYR A 298 -8.20 6.10 4.92
C TYR A 298 -8.48 6.56 6.35
N SER A 299 -8.23 5.69 7.34
CA SER A 299 -8.45 5.99 8.75
C SER A 299 -7.15 6.44 9.41
N ILE A 300 -7.26 7.50 10.20
CA ILE A 300 -6.13 8.17 10.82
C ILE A 300 -5.92 7.61 12.22
N SER A 301 -4.68 7.29 12.56
CA SER A 301 -4.29 6.79 13.90
C SER A 301 -4.00 7.93 14.87
N MET A 302 -3.53 9.06 14.36
CA MET A 302 -3.18 10.26 15.12
C MET A 302 -3.18 11.49 14.21
N SER A 303 -3.32 12.69 14.78
CA SER A 303 -3.24 13.93 13.99
C SER A 303 -1.84 14.15 13.39
N PHE A 304 -1.74 14.97 12.35
CA PHE A 304 -0.44 15.31 11.75
C PHE A 304 0.51 15.98 12.77
N GLU A 305 -0.03 16.82 13.66
CA GLU A 305 0.74 17.48 14.71
C GLU A 305 1.37 16.47 15.67
N GLU A 306 0.57 15.52 16.16
CA GLU A 306 1.06 14.45 17.03
C GLU A 306 2.11 13.57 16.31
N LEU A 307 1.99 13.39 14.98
CA LEU A 307 2.98 12.67 14.19
C LEU A 307 4.34 13.39 14.22
N ILE A 308 4.35 14.70 13.99
CA ILE A 308 5.57 15.52 14.03
C ILE A 308 6.14 15.61 15.46
N GLU A 309 5.29 15.71 16.48
CA GLU A 309 5.73 15.66 17.88
C GLU A 309 6.34 14.30 18.23
N SER A 310 5.79 13.21 17.71
CA SER A 310 6.34 11.86 17.89
C SER A 310 7.70 11.73 17.21
N LEU A 311 7.89 12.33 16.03
CA LEU A 311 9.17 12.39 15.34
C LEU A 311 10.22 13.13 16.19
N ASN A 312 9.88 14.31 16.69
CA ASN A 312 10.77 15.11 17.54
C ASN A 312 11.18 14.37 18.82
N LYS A 313 10.27 13.61 19.43
CA LYS A 313 10.54 12.78 20.62
C LYS A 313 11.49 11.61 20.35
N LYS A 314 11.58 11.12 19.10
CA LYS A 314 12.46 10.00 18.74
C LYS A 314 13.93 10.42 18.60
N HIS A 315 14.23 11.72 18.57
CA HIS A 315 15.58 12.28 18.39
C HIS A 315 16.34 11.71 17.19
N LEU A 316 15.61 11.33 16.13
CA LEU A 316 16.19 10.86 14.87
C LEU A 316 16.51 12.08 14.01
N LEU A 317 17.75 12.15 13.51
CA LEU A 317 18.20 13.19 12.60
C LEU A 317 18.20 12.64 11.18
N PHE A 318 17.53 13.36 10.29
CA PHE A 318 17.50 13.06 8.85
C PHE A 318 18.03 14.29 8.12
N SER A 319 18.81 14.09 7.05
CA SER A 319 19.25 15.20 6.20
C SER A 319 18.05 15.85 5.51
N THR A 320 17.05 15.04 5.16
CA THR A 320 15.92 15.45 4.33
C THR A 320 14.59 14.93 4.85
N TYR A 321 13.61 15.82 4.99
CA TYR A 321 12.22 15.47 5.21
C TYR A 321 11.39 15.74 3.94
N VAL A 322 10.76 14.70 3.40
CA VAL A 322 9.77 14.82 2.31
C VAL A 322 8.38 14.68 2.90
N ILE A 323 7.72 15.82 3.12
CA ILE A 323 6.36 15.88 3.63
C ILE A 323 5.39 15.81 2.45
N ILE A 324 4.56 14.78 2.43
CA ILE A 324 3.55 14.57 1.39
C ILE A 324 2.18 14.64 2.06
N THR A 325 1.36 15.61 1.66
CA THR A 325 0.05 15.84 2.28
C THR A 325 -1.03 16.21 1.27
N PRO A 326 -2.24 15.62 1.36
CA PRO A 326 -3.39 15.98 0.54
C PRO A 326 -3.71 17.48 0.54
N LYS A 327 -3.69 18.11 1.72
CA LYS A 327 -4.03 19.52 1.94
C LYS A 327 -3.19 20.11 3.07
N ILE A 328 -2.91 21.41 3.01
CA ILE A 328 -2.24 22.13 4.10
C ILE A 328 -3.31 22.79 4.98
N LEU A 329 -3.56 22.24 6.17
CA LEU A 329 -4.42 22.88 7.17
C LEU A 329 -3.64 23.94 7.96
N ASP A 330 -4.34 24.94 8.48
CA ASP A 330 -3.71 26.06 9.21
C ASP A 330 -2.88 25.59 10.40
N SER A 331 -3.34 24.52 11.07
CA SER A 331 -2.64 23.94 12.21
C SER A 331 -1.32 23.25 11.85
N TYR A 332 -1.11 22.88 10.57
CA TYR A 332 0.12 22.20 10.13
C TYR A 332 1.30 23.16 9.96
N ILE A 333 1.00 24.42 9.62
CA ILE A 333 2.00 25.45 9.27
C ILE A 333 3.12 25.57 10.32
N PRO A 334 2.85 25.76 11.63
CA PRO A 334 3.91 25.89 12.62
C PRO A 334 4.77 24.62 12.72
N TYR A 335 4.17 23.43 12.61
CA TYR A 335 4.89 22.16 12.70
C TYR A 335 5.77 21.91 11.47
N ILE A 336 5.27 22.18 10.27
CA ILE A 336 6.06 22.10 9.03
C ILE A 336 7.25 23.07 9.09
N ASN A 337 7.01 24.31 9.52
CA ASN A 337 8.07 25.31 9.65
C ASN A 337 9.11 24.93 10.72
N SER A 338 8.70 24.23 11.79
CA SER A 338 9.61 23.79 12.86
C SER A 338 10.64 22.74 12.42
N LEU A 339 10.36 21.97 11.36
CA LEU A 339 11.26 20.93 10.86
C LEU A 339 12.45 21.48 10.06
N LYS A 340 12.35 22.73 9.57
CA LYS A 340 13.42 23.36 8.80
C LYS A 340 14.46 23.93 9.76
N THR A 341 15.65 23.34 9.74
CA THR A 341 16.84 23.83 10.46
C THR A 341 17.94 24.16 9.45
N GLU A 342 19.10 24.63 9.91
CA GLU A 342 20.27 24.87 9.03
C GLU A 342 20.81 23.59 8.38
N LEU A 343 20.65 22.44 9.05
CA LEU A 343 21.20 21.15 8.61
C LEU A 343 20.16 20.23 7.96
N THR A 344 18.88 20.63 7.94
CA THR A 344 17.79 19.80 7.41
C THR A 344 17.15 20.45 6.21
N GLU A 345 17.00 19.70 5.13
CA GLU A 345 16.16 20.09 4.00
C GLU A 345 14.73 19.60 4.21
N VAL A 346 13.77 20.45 3.84
CA VAL A 346 12.35 20.12 3.93
C VAL A 346 11.75 20.35 2.55
N ILE A 347 11.22 19.28 1.98
CA ILE A 347 10.46 19.26 0.74
C ILE A 347 9.00 19.04 1.11
N LEU A 348 8.13 19.96 0.73
CA LEU A 348 6.68 19.86 0.94
C LEU A 348 5.99 19.64 -0.41
N ILE A 349 5.27 18.53 -0.53
CA ILE A 349 4.46 18.18 -1.70
C ILE A 349 3.00 18.18 -1.28
N THR A 350 2.17 18.99 -1.95
CA THR A 350 0.73 19.02 -1.69
C THR A 350 -0.11 18.98 -2.96
N PHE A 351 -1.34 18.49 -2.80
CA PHE A 351 -2.32 18.28 -3.86
C PHE A 351 -3.45 19.33 -3.82
N ASP A 352 -3.28 20.35 -2.99
CA ASP A 352 -4.19 21.48 -2.84
C ASP A 352 -3.37 22.78 -2.67
N PRO A 353 -3.57 23.81 -3.51
CA PRO A 353 -2.82 25.06 -3.42
C PRO A 353 -3.19 25.91 -2.19
N GLN A 354 -4.24 25.57 -1.45
CA GLN A 354 -4.62 26.33 -0.25
C GLN A 354 -3.49 26.32 0.79
N ASN A 355 -3.29 27.48 1.43
CA ASN A 355 -2.34 27.71 2.52
C ASN A 355 -0.84 27.51 2.23
N ILE A 356 -0.46 27.08 1.03
CA ILE A 356 0.97 26.90 0.65
C ILE A 356 1.78 28.22 0.71
N ASN A 357 1.10 29.36 0.57
CA ASN A 357 1.68 30.71 0.72
C ASN A 357 2.13 31.03 2.14
N HIS A 358 1.56 30.39 3.15
CA HIS A 358 1.89 30.62 4.55
C HIS A 358 3.08 29.77 5.04
N ILE A 359 3.57 28.86 4.21
CA ILE A 359 4.76 28.06 4.47
C ILE A 359 6.01 28.91 4.23
N SER A 360 7.02 28.76 5.09
CA SER A 360 8.29 29.49 5.01
C SER A 360 8.94 29.36 3.63
N ASN A 361 9.50 30.46 3.11
CA ASN A 361 10.18 30.49 1.81
C ASN A 361 11.45 29.62 1.76
N ASN A 362 11.98 29.22 2.92
CA ASN A 362 13.16 28.35 3.02
C ASN A 362 12.82 26.86 2.82
N ILE A 363 11.54 26.52 2.63
CA ILE A 363 11.05 25.18 2.37
C ILE A 363 10.80 25.03 0.87
N LEU A 364 11.30 23.94 0.28
CA LEU A 364 11.03 23.62 -1.12
C LEU A 364 9.58 23.14 -1.25
N ARG A 365 8.76 23.90 -1.96
CA ARG A 365 7.31 23.67 -2.07
C ARG A 365 6.98 23.18 -3.45
N TYR A 366 6.18 22.13 -3.54
CA TYR A 366 5.73 21.53 -4.78
C TYR A 366 4.22 21.32 -4.77
N LEU A 367 3.61 21.52 -5.92
CA LEU A 367 2.20 21.29 -6.17
C LEU A 367 1.99 20.19 -7.19
N TRP A 368 0.89 19.46 -7.04
CA TRP A 368 0.38 18.63 -8.10
C TRP A 368 -0.18 19.48 -9.26
N ARG A 369 0.21 19.14 -10.48
CA ARG A 369 -0.10 19.90 -11.71
C ARG A 369 -1.58 19.85 -12.10
N GLY A 370 -2.30 18.79 -11.75
CA GLY A 370 -3.64 18.50 -12.31
C GLY A 370 -4.80 19.38 -11.82
N VAL A 371 -4.53 20.64 -11.50
CA VAL A 371 -5.51 21.69 -11.22
C VAL A 371 -5.49 22.81 -12.29
N TYR A 372 -4.55 22.79 -13.26
CA TYR A 372 -4.43 23.86 -14.27
C TYR A 372 -4.86 23.47 -15.70
N GLU A 373 -5.55 22.33 -15.87
CA GLU A 373 -6.21 21.97 -17.13
C GLU A 373 -7.72 21.83 -16.89
N ALA A 374 -8.39 22.99 -16.75
CA ALA A 374 -9.83 23.15 -16.93
C ALA A 374 -10.11 24.55 -17.49
#